data_AF-A0A928TU99-F1
#
_entry.id   AF-A0A928TU99-F1
#
_cell.length_a   1.000
_cell.length_b   1.000
_cell.length_c   1.000
_cell.angle_alpha   90.00
_cell.angle_beta   90.00
_cell.angle_gamma   90.00
#
_symmetry.space_group_name_H-M   'P 1'
#
loop_
_entity.id
_entity.type
_entity.pdbx_description
1 polymer ?
#
loop_
_entity_poly.entity_id
_entity_poly.type
_entity_poly.pdbx_seq_one_letter_code
_entity_poly.pdbx_strand_id
1 'polypeptide(L)' 'MAKKKVAGDFGANFKELEDIAEWFEREEPDIDKGLAKFERAMELAAQCRDELAKAEQKVKEIRKKFGEHDTVSLD' A
#
# COMPACT_ATOMS: atom_id res chain seq x y z
N MET A 1 16.57 -2.60 20.51
CA MET A 1 16.34 -3.50 19.36
C MET A 1 15.06 -3.07 18.67
N ALA A 2 15.07 -2.71 17.39
CA ALA A 2 13.91 -2.64 16.48
C ALA A 2 14.31 -1.90 15.20
N LYS A 3 15.21 -2.48 14.41
CA LYS A 3 15.66 -1.89 13.14
C LYS A 3 15.37 -2.84 11.99
N LYS A 4 14.10 -3.25 11.85
CA LYS A 4 13.55 -3.93 10.66
C LYS A 4 12.03 -4.09 10.85
N LYS A 5 11.20 -3.18 10.33
CA LYS A 5 9.74 -3.44 10.25
C LYS A 5 9.07 -2.79 9.05
N VAL A 6 9.54 -1.62 8.63
CA VAL A 6 8.87 -0.82 7.58
C VAL A 6 8.75 -1.52 6.21
N ALA A 7 9.66 -2.44 5.84
CA ALA A 7 9.56 -3.14 4.55
C ALA A 7 8.78 -4.47 4.61
N GLY A 8 8.50 -4.97 5.82
CA GLY A 8 7.74 -6.22 6.00
C GLY A 8 6.23 -6.00 5.97
N ASP A 9 5.77 -4.79 6.31
CA ASP A 9 4.35 -4.48 6.47
C ASP A 9 3.69 -4.20 5.09
N PHE A 10 4.28 -3.38 4.21
CA PHE A 10 3.72 -3.13 2.85
C PHE A 10 3.50 -4.41 2.03
N GLY A 11 4.54 -5.24 1.88
CA GLY A 11 4.47 -6.41 1.01
C GLY A 11 3.45 -7.43 1.50
N ALA A 12 3.32 -7.58 2.82
CA ALA A 12 2.30 -8.44 3.43
C ALA A 12 0.90 -7.85 3.24
N ASN A 13 0.71 -6.55 3.51
CA ASN A 13 -0.58 -5.88 3.36
C ASN A 13 -1.06 -5.88 1.90
N PHE A 14 -0.15 -5.65 0.95
CA PHE A 14 -0.44 -5.69 -0.47
C PHE A 14 -0.76 -7.12 -0.93
N LYS A 15 -0.05 -8.12 -0.41
CA LYS A 15 -0.36 -9.52 -0.73
C LYS A 15 -1.75 -9.93 -0.23
N GLU A 16 -2.11 -9.52 0.98
CA GLU A 16 -3.46 -9.79 1.52
C GLU A 16 -4.54 -9.10 0.70
N LEU A 17 -4.29 -7.89 0.17
CA LEU A 17 -5.18 -7.21 -0.77
C LEU A 17 -5.39 -8.00 -2.07
N GLU A 18 -4.32 -8.53 -2.66
CA GLU A 18 -4.38 -9.37 -3.85
C GLU A 18 -5.23 -10.63 -3.59
N ASP A 19 -5.01 -11.28 -2.45
CA ASP A 19 -5.73 -12.50 -2.08
C ASP A 19 -7.24 -12.21 -1.87
N ILE A 20 -7.58 -11.03 -1.34
CA ILE A 20 -8.98 -10.57 -1.24
C ILE A 20 -9.57 -10.30 -2.63
N ALA A 21 -8.83 -9.65 -3.53
CA ALA A 21 -9.28 -9.40 -4.89
C ALA A 21 -9.56 -10.70 -5.64
N GLU A 22 -8.63 -11.66 -5.58
CA GLU A 22 -8.80 -13.01 -6.17
C GLU A 22 -10.01 -13.74 -5.57
N TRP A 23 -10.31 -13.54 -4.29
CA TRP A 23 -11.50 -14.12 -3.67
C TRP A 23 -12.80 -13.55 -4.27
N PHE A 24 -12.84 -12.27 -4.63
CA PHE A 24 -14.00 -11.63 -5.27
C PHE A 24 -14.22 -12.05 -6.72
N GLU A 25 -13.20 -12.58 -7.39
CA GLU A 25 -13.29 -13.06 -8.78
C GLU A 25 -13.96 -14.44 -8.93
N ARG A 26 -14.29 -15.10 -7.81
CA ARG A 26 -14.97 -16.40 -7.78
C ARG A 26 -16.42 -16.27 -8.24
N GLU A 27 -16.97 -17.32 -8.87
CA GLU A 27 -18.30 -17.29 -9.50
C GLU A 27 -19.46 -16.98 -8.54
N GLU A 28 -19.39 -17.39 -7.27
CA GLU A 28 -20.43 -17.14 -6.26
C GLU A 28 -19.83 -16.80 -4.88
N PRO A 29 -19.43 -15.53 -4.66
CA PRO A 29 -18.96 -15.09 -3.36
C PRO A 29 -20.15 -14.87 -2.41
N ASP A 30 -20.03 -15.43 -1.21
CA ASP A 30 -20.95 -15.19 -0.08
C ASP A 30 -20.95 -13.70 0.29
N ILE A 31 -22.13 -13.05 0.25
CA ILE A 31 -22.26 -11.59 0.43
C ILE A 31 -21.78 -11.13 1.82
N ASP A 32 -22.11 -11.87 2.88
CA ASP A 32 -21.71 -11.49 4.24
C ASP A 32 -20.19 -11.58 4.40
N LYS A 33 -19.58 -12.63 3.82
CA LYS A 33 -18.11 -12.73 3.75
C LYS A 33 -17.50 -11.65 2.86
N GLY A 34 -18.19 -11.25 1.80
CA GLY A 34 -17.79 -10.19 0.90
C GLY A 34 -17.71 -8.85 1.62
N LEU A 35 -18.72 -8.49 2.43
CA LEU A 35 -18.72 -7.25 3.21
C LEU A 35 -17.53 -7.18 4.18
N ALA A 36 -17.28 -8.26 4.92
CA ALA A 36 -16.13 -8.33 5.83
C ALA A 36 -14.78 -8.22 5.10
N LYS A 37 -14.66 -8.85 3.92
CA LYS A 37 -13.45 -8.74 3.07
C LYS A 37 -13.26 -7.36 2.49
N PHE A 38 -14.35 -6.70 2.11
CA PHE A 38 -14.30 -5.34 1.59
C PHE A 38 -13.82 -4.35 2.66
N GLU A 39 -14.34 -4.45 3.89
CA GLU A 39 -13.87 -3.64 5.02
C GLU A 39 -12.37 -3.87 5.26
N ARG A 40 -11.93 -5.13 5.30
CA ARG A 40 -10.51 -5.47 5.43
C ARG A 40 -9.66 -4.92 4.29
N ALA A 41 -10.14 -5.00 3.05
CA ALA A 41 -9.44 -4.42 1.91
C ALA A 41 -9.31 -2.89 2.03
N MET A 42 -10.32 -2.20 2.54
CA MET A 42 -10.24 -0.75 2.76
C MET A 42 -9.19 -0.38 3.80
N GLU A 43 -9.09 -1.14 4.90
CA GLU A 43 -8.03 -0.96 5.92
C GLU A 43 -6.63 -1.18 5.33
N LEU A 44 -6.42 -2.30 4.64
CA LEU A 44 -5.14 -2.63 4.03
C LEU A 44 -4.74 -1.59 2.99
N ALA A 45 -5.67 -1.13 2.16
CA ALA A 45 -5.42 -0.12 1.15
C ALA A 45 -5.02 1.22 1.80
N ALA A 46 -5.62 1.58 2.94
CA ALA A 46 -5.21 2.76 3.71
C ALA A 46 -3.77 2.62 4.24
N GLN A 47 -3.44 1.47 4.82
CA GLN A 47 -2.08 1.18 5.32
C GLN A 47 -1.05 1.25 4.19
N CYS A 48 -1.32 0.63 3.05
CA CYS A 48 -0.46 0.69 1.87
C CYS A 48 -0.24 2.14 1.38
N ARG A 49 -1.31 2.95 1.30
CA ARG A 49 -1.20 4.36 0.92
C ARG A 49 -0.32 5.16 1.89
N ASP A 50 -0.49 4.96 3.19
CA ASP A 50 0.32 5.64 4.21
C ASP A 50 1.80 5.26 4.11
N GLU A 51 2.09 3.99 3.84
CA GLU A 51 3.46 3.51 3.64
C GLU A 51 4.09 4.11 2.37
N LEU A 52 3.34 4.17 1.26
CA LEU A 52 3.79 4.81 0.03
C LEU A 52 4.03 6.31 0.21
N ALA A 53 3.16 7.03 0.93
CA ALA A 53 3.34 8.45 1.22
C ALA A 53 4.63 8.70 2.04
N LYS A 54 4.91 7.85 3.02
CA LYS A 54 6.17 7.90 3.79
C LYS A 54 7.39 7.62 2.90
N ALA A 55 7.28 6.65 1.99
CA ALA A 55 8.34 6.34 1.04
C ALA A 55 8.61 7.52 0.09
N GLU A 56 7.56 8.12 -0.47
CA GLU A 56 7.65 9.29 -1.34
C GLU A 56 8.31 10.47 -0.63
N GLN A 57 7.88 10.79 0.59
CA GLN A 57 8.47 11.85 1.39
C GLN A 57 9.98 11.61 1.62
N LYS A 58 10.36 10.37 1.94
CA LYS A 58 11.76 9.99 2.11
C LYS A 58 12.57 10.12 0.83
N VAL A 59 12.00 9.78 -0.32
CA VAL A 59 12.64 9.99 -1.63
C VAL A 59 12.86 11.48 -1.89
N LYS A 60 11.86 12.34 -1.63
CA LYS A 60 11.99 13.79 -1.76
C LYS A 60 13.12 14.35 -0.88
N GLU A 61 13.24 13.86 0.36
CA GLU A 61 14.34 14.25 1.25
C GLU A 61 15.71 13.80 0.74
N ILE A 62 15.80 12.60 0.18
CA ILE A 62 17.05 12.09 -0.42
C ILE A 62 17.42 12.97 -1.63
N ARG A 63 16.50 13.23 -2.56
CA ARG A 63 16.76 14.10 -3.73
C ARG A 63 17.27 15.47 -3.33
N LYS A 64 16.63 16.11 -2.34
CA LYS A 64 17.07 17.40 -1.77
C LYS A 64 18.50 17.35 -1.22
N LYS A 65 18.89 16.24 -0.56
CA LYS A 65 20.27 16.08 -0.03
C LYS A 65 21.33 15.98 -1.12
N PHE A 66 20.97 15.44 -2.29
CA PHE A 66 21.90 15.26 -3.41
C PHE A 66 21.76 16.34 -4.49
N GLY A 67 20.98 17.39 -4.25
CA GLY A 67 20.86 18.55 -5.16
C GLY A 67 20.00 18.31 -6.40
N GLU A 68 19.22 17.23 -6.45
CA GLU A 68 18.22 17.01 -7.49
C GLU A 68 16.93 17.74 -7.14
N HIS A 69 16.47 18.62 -8.04
CA HIS A 69 15.14 19.22 -7.99
C HIS A 69 14.18 18.39 -8.84
N ASP A 70 12.96 18.14 -8.35
CA ASP A 70 11.90 17.47 -9.11
C ASP A 70 11.59 18.29 -10.37
N THR A 71 12.16 17.92 -11.51
CA THR A 71 11.73 18.37 -12.83
C THR A 71 10.55 17.51 -13.26
N VAL A 72 9.39 17.69 -12.63
CA VAL A 72 8.14 17.16 -13.17
C VAL A 72 7.34 18.34 -13.70
N SER A 73 7.65 18.77 -14.92
CA SER A 73 6.69 19.49 -15.76
C SER A 73 5.72 18.46 -16.33
N LEU A 74 4.52 18.40 -15.78
CA LEU A 74 3.37 17.81 -16.45
C LEU A 74 2.66 18.96 -17.17
N ASP A 75 2.99 19.13 -18.45
CA ASP A 75 2.07 19.76 -19.42
C ASP A 75 0.92 18.79 -19.73
#